data_AF-A0A6G1HQS0-F1
#
_entry.id   AF-A0A6G1HQS0-F1
#
_cell.length_a   1.000
_cell.length_b   1.000
_cell.length_c   1.000
_cell.angle_alpha   90.00
_cell.angle_beta   90.00
_cell.angle_gamma   90.00
#
_symmetry.space_group_name_H-M   'P 1'
#
loop_
_entity.id
_entity.type
_entity.pdbx_description
1 polymer ?
#
loop_
_entity_poly.entity_id
_entity_poly.type
_entity_poly.pdbx_seq_one_letter_code
_entity_poly.pdbx_strand_id
1 'polypeptide(L)'
;MNGYVGDGLPPSTVAAQIVHHRADVARREPENQALFGKLLQEYLKDPAIEETNVDTNSQLIQVVAEAGLEVLVKDPFSPDALVRQAIDSLHVIRLAVERNPEVLLFDGKDISNQTLKPPLFLWLLPRMLKLLGSYRLESLQDDLCEVLSVCSYSPCKSTDTWRYGPLIVRVLEGLIEGNVFANSWCNGRKG
;
A
#
# COMPACT_ATOMS: atom_id res chain seq x y z
N MET A 1 2.13 42.07 25.32
CA MET A 1 0.83 41.40 25.10
C MET A 1 1.02 40.45 23.95
N ASN A 2 0.98 39.14 24.24
CA ASN A 2 1.25 38.05 23.32
C ASN A 2 0.12 37.89 22.30
N GLY A 3 0.44 37.88 21.01
CA GLY A 3 -0.40 37.28 19.97
C GLY A 3 0.25 35.95 19.59
N TYR A 4 -0.17 34.86 20.24
CA TYR A 4 0.25 33.51 19.87
C TYR A 4 -0.29 33.17 18.48
N VAL A 5 0.62 32.85 17.57
CA VAL A 5 0.35 32.19 16.30
C VAL A 5 -0.31 30.86 16.63
N GLY A 6 -1.61 30.74 16.36
CA GLY A 6 -2.28 29.46 16.31
C GLY A 6 -1.84 28.75 15.04
N ASP A 7 -0.69 28.06 15.11
CA ASP A 7 -0.33 27.04 14.14
C ASP A 7 -1.40 25.95 14.22
N GLY A 8 -2.26 25.92 13.21
CA GLY A 8 -3.31 24.92 13.07
C GLY A 8 -2.70 23.57 12.72
N LEU A 9 -2.19 22.85 13.72
CA LEU A 9 -2.03 21.41 13.63
C LEU A 9 -3.36 20.78 14.05
N PRO A 10 -4.15 20.21 13.11
CA PRO A 10 -5.30 19.41 13.51
C PRO A 10 -4.82 18.19 14.32
N PRO A 11 -5.69 17.57 15.14
CA PRO A 11 -5.36 16.33 15.84
C PRO A 11 -4.84 15.31 14.82
N SER A 12 -3.61 14.84 14.99
CA SER A 12 -2.95 13.96 14.03
C SER A 12 -3.67 12.62 13.98
N THR A 13 -4.38 12.38 12.86
CA THR A 13 -4.98 11.08 12.53
C THR A 13 -3.91 9.99 12.63
N VAL A 14 -4.31 8.74 12.92
CA VAL A 14 -3.34 7.63 12.99
C VAL A 14 -2.57 7.48 11.66
N ALA A 15 -3.22 7.78 10.53
CA ALA A 15 -2.57 7.90 9.23
C ALA A 15 -1.42 8.92 9.23
N ALA A 16 -1.68 10.14 9.71
CA ALA A 16 -0.68 11.19 9.80
C ALA A 16 0.47 10.82 10.75
N GLN A 17 0.19 10.09 11.84
CA GLN A 17 1.24 9.60 12.74
C GLN A 17 2.15 8.58 12.06
N ILE A 18 1.58 7.60 11.34
CA ILE A 18 2.36 6.62 10.57
C ILE A 18 3.27 7.33 9.55
N VAL A 19 2.73 8.32 8.85
CA VAL A 19 3.47 9.13 7.89
C VAL A 19 4.58 9.94 8.57
N HIS A 20 4.29 10.56 9.72
CA HIS A 20 5.26 11.34 10.48
C HIS A 20 6.45 10.50 10.96
N HIS A 21 6.20 9.25 11.38
CA HIS A 21 7.22 8.32 11.83
C HIS A 21 7.96 7.57 10.70
N ARG A 22 7.80 7.97 9.43
CA ARG A 22 8.43 7.29 8.28
C ARG A 22 9.93 7.04 8.46
N ALA A 23 10.67 8.02 8.99
CA ALA A 23 12.11 7.88 9.20
C ALA A 23 12.45 6.79 10.23
N ASP A 24 11.68 6.68 11.31
CA ASP A 24 11.86 5.68 12.36
C ASP A 24 11.49 4.29 11.83
N VAL A 25 10.37 4.20 11.11
CA VAL A 25 9.92 2.98 10.44
C VAL A 25 10.97 2.46 9.44
N ALA A 26 11.63 3.37 8.71
CA ALA A 26 12.70 3.01 7.78
C ALA A 26 13.97 2.48 8.47
N ARG A 27 14.23 2.86 9.73
CA ARG A 27 15.42 2.43 10.50
C ARG A 27 15.35 0.98 10.95
N ARG A 28 14.19 0.31 10.85
CA ARG A 28 14.00 -1.14 11.10
C ARG A 28 14.54 -1.65 12.45
N GLU A 29 14.72 -0.76 13.42
CA GLU A 29 15.08 -1.12 14.79
C GLU A 29 13.89 -1.83 15.47
N PRO A 30 14.14 -2.77 16.39
CA PRO A 30 13.08 -3.53 17.05
C PRO A 30 12.02 -2.64 17.72
N GLU A 31 12.44 -1.54 18.37
CA GLU A 31 11.52 -0.56 18.94
C GLU A 31 10.62 0.09 17.88
N ASN A 32 11.17 0.45 16.72
CA ASN A 32 10.46 1.14 15.66
C ASN A 32 9.51 0.21 14.92
N GLN A 33 9.87 -1.07 14.76
CA GLN A 33 8.97 -2.11 14.23
C GLN A 33 7.79 -2.34 15.18
N ALA A 34 8.04 -2.41 16.50
CA ALA A 34 6.99 -2.55 17.49
C ALA A 34 6.05 -1.33 17.53
N LEU A 35 6.60 -0.12 17.40
CA LEU A 35 5.82 1.12 17.28
C LEU A 35 4.94 1.10 16.02
N PHE A 36 5.53 0.75 14.88
CA PHE A 36 4.81 0.66 13.61
C PHE A 36 3.66 -0.35 13.67
N GLY A 37 3.90 -1.55 14.19
CA GLY A 37 2.86 -2.56 14.38
C GLY A 37 1.71 -2.07 15.29
N LYS A 38 2.01 -1.30 16.34
CA LYS A 38 0.99 -0.68 17.19
C LYS A 38 0.15 0.35 16.43
N LEU A 39 0.79 1.21 15.62
CA LEU A 39 0.09 2.22 14.84
C LEU A 39 -0.82 1.59 13.77
N LEU A 40 -0.40 0.50 13.12
CA LEU A 40 -1.26 -0.27 12.22
C LEU A 40 -2.50 -0.78 12.94
N GLN A 41 -2.31 -1.41 14.10
CA GLN A 41 -3.41 -1.95 14.91
C GLN A 41 -4.36 -0.84 15.40
N GLU A 42 -3.84 0.34 15.72
CA GLU A 42 -4.65 1.49 16.11
C GLU A 42 -5.50 1.99 14.93
N TYR A 43 -4.90 2.09 13.74
CA TYR A 43 -5.61 2.46 12.51
C TYR A 43 -6.74 1.47 12.19
N LEU A 44 -6.52 0.18 12.40
CA LEU A 44 -7.51 -0.87 12.16
C LEU A 44 -8.62 -0.90 13.22
N LYS A 45 -8.34 -0.47 14.45
CA LYS A 45 -9.31 -0.48 15.58
C LYS A 45 -10.28 0.69 15.54
N ASP A 46 -9.80 1.88 15.21
CA ASP A 46 -10.64 3.06 15.09
C ASP A 46 -10.65 3.59 13.65
N PRO A 47 -11.36 2.89 12.76
CA PRO A 47 -11.56 3.35 11.40
C PRO A 47 -12.24 4.74 11.33
N ALA A 48 -12.97 5.20 12.36
CA ALA A 48 -13.83 6.38 12.25
C ALA A 48 -13.06 7.71 12.17
N ILE A 49 -11.76 7.72 12.49
CA ILE A 49 -10.87 8.86 12.24
C ILE A 49 -10.48 8.83 10.76
N GLU A 50 -11.41 9.24 9.90
CA GLU A 50 -11.23 9.28 8.46
C GLU A 50 -10.19 10.34 8.07
N GLU A 51 -9.06 9.89 7.55
CA GLU A 51 -8.16 10.75 6.80
C GLU A 51 -8.77 10.98 5.41
N THR A 52 -9.13 12.22 5.12
CA THR A 52 -9.75 12.63 3.85
C THR A 52 -8.73 13.24 2.89
N ASN A 53 -7.52 13.53 3.37
CA ASN A 53 -6.46 14.04 2.52
C ASN A 53 -5.84 12.92 1.68
N VAL A 54 -6.09 12.96 0.37
CA VAL A 54 -5.53 12.02 -0.61
C VAL A 54 -4.00 11.97 -0.57
N ASP A 55 -3.34 13.10 -0.29
CA ASP A 55 -1.87 13.14 -0.17
C ASP A 55 -1.41 12.33 1.05
N THR A 56 -2.00 12.58 2.23
CA THR A 56 -1.71 11.81 3.46
C THR A 56 -2.00 10.33 3.27
N ASN A 57 -3.14 9.97 2.66
CA ASN A 57 -3.49 8.57 2.38
C ASN A 57 -2.51 7.91 1.41
N SER A 58 -2.02 8.65 0.41
CA SER A 58 -1.01 8.13 -0.52
C SER A 58 0.32 7.87 0.19
N GLN A 59 0.73 8.79 1.09
CA GLN A 59 1.93 8.64 1.90
C GLN A 59 1.78 7.49 2.90
N LEU A 60 0.61 7.32 3.50
CA LEU A 60 0.29 6.17 4.37
C LEU A 60 0.51 4.87 3.61
N ILE A 61 -0.11 4.69 2.44
CA ILE A 61 0.05 3.47 1.63
C ILE A 61 1.51 3.23 1.26
N GLN A 62 2.27 4.28 0.93
CA GLN A 62 3.70 4.16 0.62
C GLN A 62 4.51 3.68 1.83
N VAL A 63 4.35 4.32 2.98
CA VAL A 63 5.06 3.94 4.22
C VAL A 63 4.70 2.52 4.61
N VAL A 64 3.42 2.18 4.56
CA VAL A 64 2.91 0.85 4.95
C VAL A 64 3.43 -0.23 3.99
N ALA A 65 3.45 0.02 2.68
CA ALA A 65 4.00 -0.92 1.72
C ALA A 65 5.53 -1.10 1.87
N GLU A 66 6.29 -0.01 2.06
CA GLU A 66 7.74 -0.06 2.23
C GLU A 66 8.15 -0.77 3.54
N ALA A 67 7.41 -0.53 4.62
CA ALA A 67 7.72 -1.05 5.94
C ALA A 67 7.16 -2.45 6.19
N GLY A 68 5.94 -2.70 5.73
CA GLY A 68 5.20 -3.93 5.97
C GLY A 68 5.44 -5.02 4.93
N LEU A 69 5.59 -4.66 3.65
CA LEU A 69 5.68 -5.63 2.57
C LEU A 69 7.13 -5.89 2.14
N GLU A 70 7.94 -4.84 1.95
CA GLU A 70 9.31 -5.02 1.45
C GLU A 70 10.26 -5.69 2.48
N VAL A 71 9.88 -5.73 3.76
CA VAL A 71 10.67 -6.42 4.78
C VAL A 71 10.68 -7.94 4.52
N LEU A 72 9.53 -8.51 4.13
CA LEU A 72 9.38 -9.95 3.89
C LEU A 72 10.12 -10.41 2.63
N VAL A 73 10.29 -9.54 1.64
CA VAL A 73 11.04 -9.86 0.41
C VAL A 73 12.54 -10.00 0.69
N LYS A 74 13.06 -9.30 1.70
CA LYS A 74 14.50 -9.24 1.98
C LYS A 74 14.99 -10.34 2.92
N ASP A 75 14.13 -10.85 3.81
CA ASP A 75 14.49 -11.89 4.77
C ASP A 75 13.55 -13.11 4.70
N PRO A 76 13.99 -14.23 4.08
CA PRO A 76 13.19 -15.44 3.94
C PRO A 76 13.01 -16.24 5.24
N PHE A 77 13.61 -15.81 6.37
CA PHE A 77 13.42 -16.37 7.71
C PHE A 77 12.72 -15.37 8.64
N SER A 78 11.94 -14.46 8.06
CA SER A 78 11.16 -13.47 8.78
C SER A 78 10.35 -14.10 9.92
N PRO A 79 10.46 -13.57 11.16
CA PRO A 79 9.66 -14.03 12.29
C PRO A 79 8.16 -13.91 12.02
N ASP A 80 7.34 -14.75 12.67
CA ASP A 80 5.87 -14.69 12.61
C ASP A 80 5.31 -13.27 12.88
N ALA A 81 6.02 -12.48 13.68
CA ALA A 81 5.68 -11.08 13.95
C ALA A 81 5.70 -10.21 12.69
N LEU A 82 6.68 -10.40 11.79
CA LEU A 82 6.76 -9.66 10.53
C LEU A 82 5.68 -10.09 9.55
N VAL A 83 5.31 -11.38 9.54
CA VAL A 83 4.19 -11.89 8.73
C VAL A 83 2.87 -11.25 9.19
N ARG A 84 2.61 -11.22 10.51
CA ARG A 84 1.43 -10.53 11.06
C ARG A 84 1.43 -9.04 10.74
N GLN A 85 2.57 -8.37 10.88
CA GLN A 85 2.70 -6.96 10.53
C GLN A 85 2.42 -6.71 9.03
N ALA A 86 2.81 -7.63 8.15
CA ALA A 86 2.50 -7.55 6.73
C ALA A 86 1.00 -7.76 6.45
N ILE A 87 0.34 -8.68 7.16
CA ILE A 87 -1.12 -8.86 7.10
C ILE A 87 -1.83 -7.58 7.53
N ASP A 88 -1.44 -7.02 8.68
CA ASP A 88 -1.99 -5.74 9.17
C ASP A 88 -1.76 -4.61 8.15
N SER A 89 -0.59 -4.60 7.52
CA SER A 89 -0.25 -3.64 6.47
C SER A 89 -1.15 -3.77 5.25
N LEU A 90 -1.47 -4.99 4.82
CA LEU A 90 -2.42 -5.25 3.74
C LEU A 90 -3.83 -4.78 4.10
N HIS A 91 -4.28 -5.02 5.34
CA HIS A 91 -5.58 -4.56 5.82
C HIS A 91 -5.66 -3.04 5.87
N VAL A 92 -4.59 -2.35 6.30
CA VAL A 92 -4.52 -0.88 6.27
C VAL A 92 -4.59 -0.36 4.84
N ILE A 93 -3.84 -0.94 3.90
CA ILE A 93 -3.90 -0.58 2.48
C ILE A 93 -5.30 -0.80 1.93
N ARG A 94 -5.93 -1.95 2.22
CA ARG A 94 -7.29 -2.27 1.80
C ARG A 94 -8.26 -1.17 2.24
N LEU A 95 -8.25 -0.89 3.54
CA LEU A 95 -9.17 0.06 4.16
C LEU A 95 -8.96 1.49 3.61
N ALA A 96 -7.71 1.91 3.41
CA ALA A 96 -7.41 3.21 2.83
C ALA A 96 -7.96 3.35 1.39
N VAL A 97 -7.86 2.30 0.58
CA VAL A 97 -8.37 2.28 -0.81
C VAL A 97 -9.90 2.16 -0.87
N GLU A 98 -10.52 1.44 0.07
CA GLU A 98 -11.99 1.37 0.15
C GLU A 98 -12.61 2.73 0.47
N ARG A 99 -11.89 3.55 1.26
CA ARG A 99 -12.34 4.88 1.67
C ARG A 99 -12.10 5.94 0.61
N ASN A 100 -10.90 5.95 0.03
CA ASN A 100 -10.45 6.98 -0.89
C ASN A 100 -9.92 6.33 -2.17
N PRO A 101 -10.80 5.80 -3.05
CA PRO A 101 -10.38 5.06 -4.24
C PRO A 101 -9.48 5.87 -5.19
N GLU A 102 -9.63 7.20 -5.20
CA GLU A 102 -8.80 8.15 -5.97
C GLU A 102 -7.32 8.12 -5.59
N VAL A 103 -6.97 7.63 -4.39
CA VAL A 103 -5.58 7.50 -3.97
C VAL A 103 -4.76 6.58 -4.89
N LEU A 104 -5.40 5.60 -5.51
CA LEU A 104 -4.76 4.68 -6.46
C LEU A 104 -4.23 5.39 -7.70
N LEU A 105 -4.88 6.49 -8.07
CA LEU A 105 -4.61 7.29 -9.26
C LEU A 105 -3.75 8.51 -8.94
N PHE A 106 -3.51 8.77 -7.66
CA PHE A 106 -2.67 9.86 -7.22
C PHE A 106 -1.22 9.63 -7.68
N ASP A 107 -0.71 10.57 -8.44
CA ASP A 107 0.67 10.63 -8.94
C ASP A 107 1.56 11.51 -8.04
N GLY A 108 0.99 12.18 -7.05
CA GLY A 108 1.70 13.15 -6.21
C GLY A 108 1.74 14.53 -6.85
N LYS A 109 1.29 15.55 -6.12
CA LYS A 109 1.48 16.95 -6.53
C LYS A 109 2.91 17.37 -6.24
N ASP A 110 3.82 17.10 -7.17
CA ASP A 110 5.06 17.87 -7.24
C ASP A 110 5.00 18.81 -8.45
N ILE A 111 4.29 19.92 -8.28
CA ILE A 111 4.17 20.99 -9.29
C ILE A 111 5.56 21.61 -9.59
N SER A 112 6.58 21.31 -8.78
CA SER A 112 7.94 21.87 -8.93
C SER A 112 8.88 21.01 -9.78
N ASN A 113 8.63 19.70 -9.90
CA ASN A 113 9.49 18.78 -10.63
C ASN A 113 8.71 18.16 -11.81
N GLN A 114 9.09 18.51 -13.03
CA GLN A 114 8.49 18.08 -14.30
C GLN A 114 8.61 16.57 -14.60
N THR A 115 8.78 15.74 -13.58
CA THR A 115 8.87 14.29 -13.69
C THR A 115 7.50 13.69 -13.43
N LEU A 116 6.87 13.18 -14.50
CA LEU A 116 5.64 12.39 -14.40
C LEU A 116 5.89 11.19 -13.48
N LYS A 117 5.28 11.21 -12.29
CA LYS A 117 5.28 10.06 -11.38
C LYS A 117 4.17 9.09 -11.81
N PRO A 118 4.41 7.77 -11.77
CA PRO A 118 3.35 6.82 -12.06
C PRO A 118 2.26 6.90 -10.98
N PRO A 119 0.99 6.64 -11.31
CA PRO A 119 -0.06 6.45 -10.34
C PRO A 119 0.35 5.47 -9.23
N LEU A 120 -0.08 5.74 -8.00
CA LEU A 120 0.26 4.93 -6.82
C LEU A 120 0.03 3.43 -7.05
N PHE A 121 -1.05 3.06 -7.76
CA PHE A 121 -1.34 1.66 -8.09
C PHE A 121 -0.19 0.99 -8.87
N LEU A 122 0.38 1.65 -9.88
CA LEU A 122 1.49 1.08 -10.66
C LEU A 122 2.77 0.97 -9.84
N TRP A 123 2.94 1.82 -8.83
CA TRP A 123 4.05 1.70 -7.88
C TRP A 123 3.81 0.56 -6.87
N LEU A 124 2.59 0.38 -6.39
CA LEU A 124 2.24 -0.63 -5.37
C LEU A 124 2.20 -2.05 -5.95
N LEU A 125 1.65 -2.20 -7.16
CA LEU A 125 1.45 -3.48 -7.83
C LEU A 125 2.68 -4.40 -7.86
N PRO A 126 3.87 -3.97 -8.33
CA PRO A 126 5.05 -4.85 -8.35
C PRO A 126 5.50 -5.31 -6.96
N ARG A 127 5.14 -4.60 -5.88
CA ARG A 127 5.45 -5.02 -4.50
C ARG A 127 4.55 -6.16 -4.05
N MET A 128 3.26 -6.06 -4.36
CA MET A 128 2.28 -7.12 -4.09
C MET A 128 2.59 -8.39 -4.90
N LEU A 129 2.95 -8.25 -6.18
CA LEU A 129 3.31 -9.38 -7.04
C LEU A 129 4.55 -10.14 -6.57
N LYS A 130 5.56 -9.44 -6.02
CA LYS A 130 6.75 -10.09 -5.44
C LYS A 130 6.41 -11.02 -4.28
N LEU A 131 5.36 -10.70 -3.51
CA LEU A 131 4.91 -11.53 -2.39
C LEU A 131 4.09 -12.74 -2.87
N LEU A 132 3.23 -12.56 -3.88
CA LEU A 132 2.44 -13.65 -4.48
C LEU A 132 3.32 -14.76 -5.09
N GLY A 133 4.53 -14.42 -5.55
CA GLY A 133 5.48 -15.40 -6.09
C GLY A 133 6.18 -16.28 -5.05
N SER A 134 5.95 -16.08 -3.76
CA SER A 134 6.66 -16.79 -2.68
C SER A 134 5.79 -17.87 -2.05
N TYR A 135 6.18 -19.14 -2.21
CA TYR A 135 5.50 -20.29 -1.57
C TYR A 135 5.46 -20.20 -0.03
N ARG A 136 6.37 -19.43 0.57
CA ARG A 136 6.47 -19.27 2.04
C ARG A 136 5.43 -18.32 2.61
N LEU A 137 4.77 -17.55 1.75
CA LEU A 137 3.82 -16.51 2.14
C LEU A 137 2.39 -16.91 1.74
N GLU A 138 2.10 -18.22 1.75
CA GLU A 138 0.77 -18.75 1.43
C GLU A 138 -0.32 -18.11 2.30
N SER A 139 -0.01 -17.87 3.58
CA SER A 139 -0.92 -17.17 4.51
C SER A 139 -1.25 -15.73 4.13
N LEU A 140 -0.49 -15.09 3.23
CA LEU A 140 -0.73 -13.73 2.74
C LEU A 140 -1.46 -13.72 1.39
N GLN A 141 -1.62 -14.86 0.72
CA GLN A 141 -2.16 -14.91 -0.63
C GLN A 141 -3.62 -14.43 -0.69
N ASP A 142 -4.43 -14.84 0.29
CA ASP A 142 -5.82 -14.42 0.38
C ASP A 142 -5.93 -12.90 0.61
N ASP A 143 -5.14 -12.35 1.54
CA ASP A 143 -5.11 -10.91 1.83
C ASP A 143 -4.60 -10.10 0.61
N LEU A 144 -3.58 -10.59 -0.11
CA LEU A 144 -3.07 -9.96 -1.32
C LEU A 144 -4.12 -9.97 -2.44
N CYS A 145 -4.80 -11.09 -2.66
CA CYS A 145 -5.88 -11.21 -3.62
C CYS A 145 -7.05 -10.28 -3.27
N GLU A 146 -7.37 -10.16 -1.98
CA GLU A 146 -8.41 -9.24 -1.50
C GLU A 146 -8.03 -7.79 -1.80
N VAL A 147 -6.81 -7.35 -1.45
CA VAL A 147 -6.32 -5.99 -1.75
C VAL A 147 -6.34 -5.70 -3.25
N LEU A 148 -5.90 -6.63 -4.09
CA LEU A 148 -5.95 -6.49 -5.55
C LEU A 148 -7.40 -6.37 -6.06
N SER A 149 -8.30 -7.17 -5.51
CA SER A 149 -9.74 -7.10 -5.83
C SER A 149 -10.29 -5.72 -5.47
N VAL A 150 -10.00 -5.23 -4.25
CA VAL A 150 -10.38 -3.90 -3.78
C VAL A 150 -9.86 -2.80 -4.70
N CYS A 151 -8.60 -2.89 -5.13
CA CYS A 151 -8.04 -1.93 -6.08
C CYS A 151 -8.81 -1.88 -7.41
N SER A 152 -9.38 -3.01 -7.84
CA SER A 152 -10.14 -3.09 -9.09
C SER A 152 -11.58 -2.59 -8.98
N TYR A 153 -12.30 -2.90 -7.88
CA TYR A 153 -13.72 -2.58 -7.75
C TYR A 153 -13.99 -1.27 -7.02
N SER A 154 -13.10 -0.82 -6.12
CA SER A 154 -13.33 0.37 -5.29
C SER A 154 -13.53 1.63 -6.16
N PRO A 155 -12.71 1.86 -7.22
CA PRO A 155 -12.94 2.97 -8.12
C PRO A 155 -14.29 2.93 -8.83
N CYS A 156 -14.82 1.74 -9.14
CA CYS A 156 -16.13 1.57 -9.78
C CYS A 156 -17.31 2.06 -8.93
N LYS A 157 -17.11 2.21 -7.61
CA LYS A 157 -18.13 2.70 -6.68
C LYS A 157 -18.19 4.23 -6.58
N SER A 158 -17.15 4.93 -7.07
CA SER A 158 -17.07 6.40 -7.04
C SER A 158 -17.38 7.00 -8.41
N THR A 159 -18.21 8.04 -8.42
CA THR A 159 -18.58 8.77 -9.65
C THR A 159 -17.40 9.46 -10.32
N ASP A 160 -16.34 9.73 -9.57
CA ASP A 160 -15.17 10.46 -10.06
C ASP A 160 -14.09 9.52 -10.61
N THR A 161 -14.06 8.26 -10.15
CA THR A 161 -13.00 7.30 -10.47
C THR A 161 -13.46 6.02 -11.18
N TRP A 162 -14.76 5.84 -11.44
CA TRP A 162 -15.29 4.60 -12.06
C TRP A 162 -14.66 4.26 -13.42
N ARG A 163 -14.22 5.26 -14.19
CA ARG A 163 -13.59 5.05 -15.50
C ARG A 163 -12.27 4.30 -15.43
N TYR A 164 -11.62 4.28 -14.26
CA TYR A 164 -10.31 3.68 -14.07
C TYR A 164 -10.36 2.23 -13.61
N GLY A 165 -11.47 1.76 -13.04
CA GLY A 165 -11.65 0.36 -12.65
C GLY A 165 -11.34 -0.62 -13.79
N PRO A 166 -11.94 -0.45 -15.00
CA PRO A 166 -11.62 -1.29 -16.15
C PRO A 166 -10.16 -1.23 -16.59
N LEU A 167 -9.46 -0.11 -16.39
CA LEU A 167 -8.03 0.01 -16.71
C LEU A 167 -7.17 -0.81 -15.75
N ILE A 168 -7.50 -0.78 -14.45
CA ILE A 168 -6.82 -1.59 -13.43
C ILE A 168 -7.00 -3.08 -13.74
N VAL A 169 -8.22 -3.52 -14.06
CA VAL A 169 -8.50 -4.92 -14.45
C VAL A 169 -7.64 -5.34 -15.64
N ARG A 170 -7.58 -4.52 -16.70
CA ARG A 170 -6.76 -4.83 -17.89
C ARG A 170 -5.27 -4.97 -17.57
N VAL A 171 -4.75 -4.14 -16.66
CA VAL A 171 -3.35 -4.27 -16.22
C VAL A 171 -3.12 -5.60 -15.51
N LEU A 172 -4.05 -5.99 -14.63
CA LEU A 172 -3.97 -7.27 -13.92
C LEU A 172 -4.09 -8.48 -14.86
N GLU A 173 -5.04 -8.45 -15.80
CA GLU A 173 -5.21 -9.48 -16.83
C GLU A 173 -3.95 -9.62 -17.69
N GLY A 174 -3.39 -8.50 -18.17
CA GLY A 174 -2.16 -8.52 -18.97
C GLY A 174 -0.95 -9.09 -18.23
N LEU A 175 -0.88 -8.94 -16.91
CA LEU A 175 0.17 -9.55 -16.09
C LEU A 175 0.01 -11.06 -15.94
N ILE A 176 -1.23 -11.54 -15.81
CA ILE A 176 -1.53 -12.97 -15.74
C ILE A 176 -1.18 -13.62 -17.10
N GLU A 177 -1.67 -13.04 -18.19
CA GLU A 177 -1.41 -13.53 -19.55
C GLU A 177 0.10 -13.51 -19.87
N GLY A 178 0.79 -12.40 -19.58
CA GLY A 178 2.23 -12.26 -19.80
C GLY A 178 3.08 -13.31 -19.07
N ASN A 179 2.70 -13.68 -17.83
CA ASN A 179 3.37 -14.74 -17.08
C ASN A 179 3.13 -16.13 -17.71
N VAL A 180 1.92 -16.40 -18.20
CA VAL A 180 1.61 -17.66 -18.90
C VAL A 180 2.45 -17.79 -20.17
N PHE A 181 2.57 -16.70 -20.96
CA PHE A 181 3.39 -16.69 -22.17
C PHE A 181 4.88 -16.85 -21.88
N ALA A 182 5.43 -16.15 -20.88
CA ALA A 182 6.85 -16.28 -20.51
C ALA A 182 7.21 -17.69 -20.05
N ASN A 183 6.33 -18.33 -19.26
CA ASN A 183 6.53 -19.71 -18.81
C ASN A 183 6.45 -20.72 -19.96
N SER A 184 5.51 -20.55 -20.90
CA SER A 184 5.41 -21.40 -22.10
C SER A 184 6.66 -21.29 -22.99
N TRP A 185 7.18 -20.07 -23.18
CA TRP A 185 8.36 -19.80 -24.00
C TRP A 185 9.67 -20.33 -23.39
N CYS A 186 9.79 -20.30 -22.06
CA CYS A 186 10.93 -20.88 -21.35
C CYS A 186 10.90 -22.41 -21.33
N ASN A 187 9.71 -23.02 -21.30
CA ASN A 187 9.59 -24.48 -21.32
C ASN A 187 9.79 -25.07 -22.73
N GLY A 188 9.46 -24.31 -23.79
CA GLY A 188 9.68 -24.70 -25.19
C GLY A 188 11.14 -24.70 -25.66
N ARG A 189 12.09 -24.16 -24.88
CA ARG A 189 13.54 -24.16 -25.19
C ARG A 189 14.34 -25.28 -24.52
N LYS A 190 13.68 -26.16 -23.76
CA LYS A 190 14.30 -27.33 -23.11
C LYS A 190 14.08 -28.65 -23.88
N GLY A 191 13.53 -28.59 -25.10
CA GLY A 191 13.30 -29.74 -25.98
C GLY A 191 14.30 -29.81 -27.12
#